data_AF-A0A2P5EDK7-F1
#
_entry.id   AF-A0A2P5EDK7-F1
#
_cell.length_a   1.000
_cell.length_b   1.000
_cell.length_c   1.000
_cell.angle_alpha   90.00
_cell.angle_beta   90.00
_cell.angle_gamma   90.00
#
_symmetry.space_group_name_H-M   'P 1'
#
loop_
_entity.id
_entity.type
_entity.pdbx_description
1 polymer ?
#
loop_
_entity_poly.entity_id
_entity_poly.type
_entity_poly.pdbx_seq_one_letter_code
_entity_poly.pdbx_strand_id
1 'polypeptide(L)'
;MVRPSGKHTSARLLLICIGLLGIALVADLFWASSPRFTSSYLSQWPSLDKSQTSFILPSKTSEHEIPRKEKTIRYKNETLAGRILSATFADLPAPELKWEKMAHAPVPRLDGAAIQIKNLLFVFAGYGTIDYVRTLYAPATQLWRGRLHVMGGSKENRHTPGLEHWSLAVKDGKALETEWRTEIPIPRGGPHRACIVVDDRLYAIGGQEGDFMAKPGSPIFKCSRRHEIVYSDVYMLDDDMKWKELPPMPKPDSHIEFAWVIVNNSIVIVGGTTDKHPVTKKMILVGEIFQFNLNKLEWSVIGKLPFRVKTTLVGFWDGWLYFTSGQRDKGPDDPAPRKVIGEMWRTKLKLNS
;
A
#
# COMPACT_ATOMS: atom_id res chain seq x y z
N MET A 1 11.02 58.17 68.17
CA MET A 1 11.43 58.57 66.80
C MET A 1 11.34 57.33 65.92
N VAL A 2 10.27 57.20 65.13
CA VAL A 2 9.94 56.00 64.33
C VAL A 2 10.69 56.09 63.00
N ARG A 3 11.46 55.05 62.63
CA ARG A 3 12.04 54.89 61.29
C ARG A 3 11.07 54.09 60.41
N PRO A 4 10.72 54.54 59.18
CA PRO A 4 9.95 53.70 58.27
C PRO A 4 10.88 52.73 57.55
N SER A 5 10.51 51.45 57.55
CA SER A 5 11.16 50.34 56.84
C SER A 5 10.71 50.34 55.39
N GLY A 6 11.59 50.71 54.46
CA GLY A 6 11.39 50.52 53.03
C GLY A 6 11.57 49.05 52.63
N LYS A 7 10.46 48.34 52.39
CA LYS A 7 10.44 47.02 51.74
C LYS A 7 9.33 46.96 50.68
N HIS A 8 9.30 47.91 49.74
CA HIS A 8 8.36 47.89 48.61
C HIS A 8 9.03 47.62 47.25
N THR A 9 10.35 47.57 47.19
CA THR A 9 11.11 47.46 45.93
C THR A 9 11.15 46.03 45.38
N SER A 10 11.26 45.02 46.25
CA SER A 10 11.39 43.60 45.84
C SER A 10 10.09 43.02 45.26
N ALA A 11 8.93 43.32 45.88
CA ALA A 11 7.64 42.86 45.38
C ALA A 11 7.27 43.48 44.01
N ARG A 12 7.65 44.75 43.78
CA ARG A 12 7.47 45.41 42.49
C ARG A 12 8.34 44.77 41.40
N LEU A 13 9.58 44.40 41.72
CA LEU A 13 10.48 43.74 40.77
C LEU A 13 9.93 42.36 40.37
N LEU A 14 9.40 41.59 41.34
CA LEU A 14 8.81 40.27 41.07
C LEU A 14 7.58 40.35 40.16
N LEU A 15 6.70 41.33 40.41
CA LEU A 15 5.51 41.56 39.57
C LEU A 15 5.89 42.00 38.15
N ILE A 16 6.96 42.79 37.99
CA ILE A 16 7.50 43.16 36.68
C ILE A 16 8.05 41.92 35.97
N CYS A 17 8.79 41.05 36.66
CA CYS A 17 9.31 39.82 36.06
C CYS A 17 8.19 38.87 35.61
N ILE A 18 7.14 38.70 36.41
CA ILE A 18 5.97 37.87 36.06
C ILE A 18 5.22 38.47 34.87
N GLY A 19 5.05 39.80 34.84
CA GLY A 19 4.45 40.51 33.71
C GLY A 19 5.25 40.33 32.42
N LEU A 20 6.58 40.45 32.48
CA LEU A 20 7.47 40.24 31.33
C LEU A 20 7.42 38.78 30.84
N LEU A 21 7.35 37.80 31.76
CA LEU A 21 7.21 36.38 31.41
C LEU A 21 5.86 36.10 30.74
N GLY A 22 4.78 36.71 31.23
CA GLY A 22 3.46 36.61 30.62
C GLY A 22 3.41 37.22 29.22
N ILE A 23 4.03 38.38 29.02
CA ILE A 23 4.14 39.02 27.69
C ILE A 23 4.98 38.16 26.74
N ALA A 24 6.08 37.56 27.21
CA ALA A 24 6.89 36.65 26.41
C ALA A 24 6.11 35.40 25.99
N LEU A 25 5.34 34.79 26.90
CA LEU A 25 4.48 33.64 26.61
C LEU A 25 3.37 33.97 25.62
N VAL A 26 2.74 35.14 25.75
CA VAL A 26 1.71 35.59 24.80
C VAL A 26 2.34 35.91 23.43
N ALA A 27 3.52 36.53 23.40
CA ALA A 27 4.26 36.79 22.17
C ALA A 27 4.71 35.49 21.49
N ASP A 28 5.12 34.48 22.25
CA ASP A 28 5.47 33.14 21.73
C ASP A 28 4.22 32.42 21.20
N LEU A 29 3.09 32.52 21.89
CA LEU A 29 1.81 31.97 21.42
C LEU A 29 1.38 32.64 20.10
N PHE A 30 1.51 33.98 19.99
CA PHE A 30 1.23 34.73 18.76
C PHE A 30 2.28 34.51 17.67
N TRP A 31 3.53 34.20 18.01
CA TRP A 31 4.57 33.81 17.05
C TRP A 31 4.33 32.41 16.50
N ALA A 32 3.95 31.46 17.36
CA ALA A 32 3.55 30.11 16.98
C ALA A 32 2.24 30.09 16.17
N SER A 33 1.34 31.05 16.41
CA SER A 33 0.09 31.23 15.64
C SER A 33 0.18 32.29 14.53
N SER A 34 1.37 32.85 14.28
CA SER A 34 1.60 33.74 13.14
C SER A 34 1.63 32.94 11.83
N PRO A 35 1.00 33.42 10.74
CA PRO A 35 0.96 32.74 9.45
C PRO A 35 2.31 32.70 8.71
N ARG A 36 3.41 32.99 9.41
CA ARG A 36 4.78 32.84 8.91
C ARG A 36 5.31 31.40 9.02
N PHE A 37 4.57 30.50 9.69
CA PHE A 37 4.82 29.05 9.68
C PHE A 37 3.68 28.21 9.10
N THR A 38 2.61 28.82 8.59
CA THR A 38 1.78 28.19 7.55
C THR A 38 2.57 28.19 6.26
N SER A 39 3.54 27.27 6.18
CA SER A 39 4.05 26.75 4.93
C SER A 39 2.84 26.38 4.07
N SER A 40 2.79 26.97 2.89
CA SER A 40 1.88 26.67 1.81
C SER A 40 1.91 25.19 1.44
N TYR A 41 1.05 24.38 2.07
CA TYR A 41 0.62 23.09 1.55
C TYR A 41 -0.65 23.26 0.72
N LEU A 42 -0.63 24.24 -0.18
CA LEU A 42 -1.59 24.37 -1.26
C LEU A 42 -0.94 23.71 -2.49
N SER A 43 -1.32 22.46 -2.75
CA SER A 43 -1.26 21.78 -4.05
C SER A 43 -0.19 22.26 -5.04
N GLN A 44 1.04 21.78 -4.89
CA GLN A 44 2.03 21.84 -5.96
C GLN A 44 1.89 20.60 -6.84
N TRP A 45 0.80 20.57 -7.62
CA TRP A 45 0.81 19.86 -8.90
C TRP A 45 1.81 20.56 -9.82
N PRO A 46 2.54 19.85 -10.69
CA PRO A 46 3.43 20.51 -11.62
C PRO A 46 2.59 21.46 -12.48
N SER A 47 2.98 22.73 -12.50
CA SER A 47 2.56 23.66 -13.53
C SER A 47 2.79 22.97 -14.87
N LEU A 48 1.70 22.82 -15.64
CA LEU A 48 1.72 22.33 -17.00
C LEU A 48 2.62 23.28 -17.80
N ASP A 49 3.90 22.94 -17.92
CA ASP A 49 4.79 23.60 -18.86
C ASP A 49 4.23 23.28 -20.24
N LYS A 50 3.74 24.31 -20.93
CA LYS A 50 3.26 24.21 -22.31
C LYS A 50 4.49 24.02 -23.21
N SER A 51 5.15 22.87 -23.13
CA SER A 51 6.10 22.40 -24.13
C SER A 51 5.57 21.11 -24.75
N GLN A 52 4.95 21.30 -25.91
CA GLN A 52 4.66 20.33 -26.96
C GLN A 52 4.60 18.84 -26.56
N THR A 53 3.43 18.38 -26.08
CA THR A 53 3.04 16.97 -26.25
C THR A 53 2.56 16.78 -27.69
N SER A 54 3.48 16.44 -28.59
CA SER A 54 3.12 15.86 -29.89
C SER A 54 2.55 14.46 -29.66
N PHE A 55 1.25 14.38 -29.40
CA PHE A 55 0.51 13.13 -29.52
C PHE A 55 0.52 12.70 -30.98
N ILE A 56 1.24 11.63 -31.31
CA ILE A 56 1.14 10.98 -32.60
C ILE A 56 -0.16 10.16 -32.59
N LEU A 57 -1.21 10.71 -33.23
CA LEU A 57 -2.36 9.92 -33.64
C LEU A 57 -1.89 8.95 -34.75
N PRO A 58 -2.18 7.64 -34.68
CA PRO A 58 -2.04 6.80 -35.86
C PRO A 58 -3.03 7.27 -36.91
N SER A 59 -2.53 7.69 -38.08
CA SER A 59 -3.36 8.00 -39.24
C SER A 59 -4.11 6.74 -39.69
N LYS A 60 -5.43 6.82 -39.84
CA LYS A 60 -6.22 5.81 -40.54
C LYS A 60 -5.78 5.73 -42.01
N THR A 61 -4.99 4.71 -42.34
CA THR A 61 -4.79 4.12 -43.68
C THR A 61 -3.85 2.93 -43.44
N SER A 62 -4.17 1.66 -43.71
CA SER A 62 -4.93 1.07 -44.80
C SER A 62 -5.69 -0.18 -44.31
N GLU A 63 -6.76 -0.53 -45.02
CA GLU A 63 -7.47 -1.79 -44.87
C GLU A 63 -6.49 -2.95 -45.16
N HIS A 64 -6.15 -3.75 -44.16
CA HIS A 64 -5.51 -5.04 -44.38
C HIS A 64 -6.61 -6.10 -44.52
N GLU A 65 -6.86 -6.52 -45.75
CA GLU A 65 -7.64 -7.70 -46.08
C GLU A 65 -7.08 -8.93 -45.34
N ILE A 66 -7.95 -9.65 -44.63
CA ILE A 66 -7.63 -10.93 -43.99
C ILE A 66 -7.60 -12.00 -45.10
N PRO A 67 -6.47 -12.68 -45.38
CA PRO A 67 -6.47 -13.74 -46.37
C PRO A 67 -7.14 -14.99 -45.79
N ARG A 68 -8.34 -15.32 -46.29
CA ARG A 68 -8.89 -16.67 -46.24
C ARG A 68 -8.03 -17.58 -47.11
N LYS A 69 -7.29 -18.51 -46.50
CA LYS A 69 -7.15 -19.91 -46.95
C LYS A 69 -6.27 -20.71 -45.99
N GLU A 70 -6.84 -21.77 -45.42
CA GLU A 70 -6.11 -22.91 -44.91
C GLU A 70 -5.15 -23.42 -45.99
N LYS A 71 -3.85 -23.38 -45.72
CA LYS A 71 -2.88 -24.23 -46.41
C LYS A 71 -2.16 -25.05 -45.36
N THR A 72 -2.51 -26.33 -45.30
CA THR A 72 -1.75 -27.37 -44.61
C THR A 72 -0.32 -27.37 -45.13
N ILE A 73 0.63 -26.94 -44.30
CA ILE A 73 2.06 -26.95 -44.64
C ILE A 73 2.55 -28.40 -44.55
N ARG A 74 2.81 -29.03 -45.71
CA ARG A 74 3.60 -30.27 -45.78
C ARG A 74 5.08 -29.89 -45.75
N TYR A 75 5.81 -30.33 -44.73
CA TYR A 75 7.26 -30.18 -44.67
C TYR A 75 7.91 -31.13 -45.68
N LYS A 76 8.53 -30.57 -46.73
CA LYS A 76 9.52 -31.28 -47.53
C LYS A 76 10.86 -31.21 -46.79
N ASN A 77 11.49 -32.36 -46.60
CA ASN A 77 12.86 -32.47 -46.14
C ASN A 77 13.80 -31.91 -47.23
N GLU A 78 14.17 -30.65 -47.13
CA GLU A 78 15.31 -30.10 -47.87
C GLU A 78 16.34 -29.54 -46.88
N THR A 79 17.54 -30.09 -47.05
CA THR A 79 18.78 -29.85 -46.34
C THR A 79 19.22 -28.39 -46.41
N LEU A 80 19.09 -27.67 -45.31
CA LEU A 80 19.88 -26.48 -45.00
C LEU A 80 20.22 -26.53 -43.51
N ALA A 81 21.51 -26.47 -43.19
CA ALA A 81 22.06 -26.54 -41.84
C ALA A 81 21.75 -25.27 -41.03
N GLY A 82 20.47 -25.01 -40.78
CA GLY A 82 19.96 -23.96 -39.91
C GLY A 82 19.15 -24.59 -38.80
N ARG A 83 19.40 -24.21 -37.54
CA ARG A 83 18.63 -24.67 -36.38
C ARG A 83 17.15 -24.36 -36.61
N ILE A 84 16.33 -25.39 -36.83
CA ILE A 84 14.88 -25.25 -36.94
C ILE A 84 14.36 -24.89 -35.55
N LEU A 85 14.10 -23.61 -35.32
CA LEU A 85 13.53 -23.11 -34.07
C LEU A 85 12.00 -23.21 -34.15
N SER A 86 11.35 -23.64 -33.05
CA SER A 86 9.87 -23.61 -32.94
C SER A 86 9.37 -22.19 -33.23
N ALA A 87 8.16 -22.05 -33.79
CA ALA A 87 7.56 -20.74 -34.08
C ALA A 87 7.47 -19.81 -32.85
N THR A 88 7.56 -20.36 -31.63
CA THR A 88 7.67 -19.63 -30.36
C THR A 88 9.00 -18.90 -30.15
N PHE A 89 10.01 -19.18 -30.98
CA PHE A 89 11.33 -18.52 -30.97
C PHE A 89 11.48 -17.52 -32.13
N ALA A 90 10.50 -17.41 -33.03
CA ALA A 90 10.54 -16.45 -34.11
C ALA A 90 10.11 -15.08 -33.57
N ASP A 91 11.02 -14.11 -33.63
CA ASP A 91 10.70 -12.72 -33.31
C ASP A 91 9.67 -12.19 -34.30
N LEU A 92 8.69 -11.43 -33.80
CA LEU A 92 7.74 -10.74 -34.64
C LEU A 92 8.38 -9.46 -35.20
N PRO A 93 8.05 -9.05 -36.44
CA PRO A 93 8.56 -7.80 -37.00
C PRO A 93 8.09 -6.62 -36.14
N ALA A 94 9.06 -5.85 -35.61
CA ALA A 94 8.81 -4.67 -34.80
C ALA A 94 9.87 -3.59 -35.08
N PRO A 95 9.57 -2.30 -34.87
CA PRO A 95 10.56 -1.24 -34.97
C PRO A 95 11.71 -1.45 -33.99
N GLU A 96 12.94 -1.23 -34.45
CA GLU A 96 14.12 -1.32 -33.59
C GLU A 96 14.18 -0.12 -32.63
N LEU A 97 14.23 -0.40 -31.33
CA LEU A 97 14.49 0.60 -30.30
C LEU A 97 16.00 0.73 -30.09
N LYS A 98 16.49 1.97 -30.01
CA LYS A 98 17.88 2.25 -29.65
C LYS A 98 18.03 2.15 -28.15
N TRP A 99 18.69 1.08 -27.69
CA TRP A 99 18.90 0.82 -26.27
C TRP A 99 20.22 1.44 -25.79
N GLU A 100 20.20 2.03 -24.60
CA GLU A 100 21.39 2.45 -23.88
C GLU A 100 21.56 1.66 -22.58
N LYS A 101 22.80 1.33 -22.22
CA LYS A 101 23.09 0.62 -20.98
C LYS A 101 23.21 1.62 -19.83
N MET A 102 22.29 1.53 -18.88
CA MET A 102 22.27 2.34 -17.65
C MET A 102 23.15 1.72 -16.54
N ALA A 103 23.36 2.48 -15.46
CA ALA A 103 24.09 2.00 -14.28
C ALA A 103 23.49 0.70 -13.73
N HIS A 104 24.36 -0.23 -13.31
CA HIS A 104 23.95 -1.52 -12.77
C HIS A 104 23.13 -1.34 -11.48
N ALA A 105 22.08 -2.16 -11.31
CA ALA A 105 21.46 -2.31 -10.01
C ALA A 105 22.51 -2.81 -8.99
N PRO A 106 22.46 -2.34 -7.73
CA PRO A 106 23.45 -2.72 -6.72
C PRO A 106 23.47 -4.22 -6.43
N VAL A 107 22.35 -4.92 -6.71
CA VAL A 107 22.22 -6.37 -6.61
C VAL A 107 21.43 -6.88 -7.82
N PRO A 108 21.94 -7.87 -8.57
CA PRO A 108 21.19 -8.54 -9.65
C PRO A 108 19.99 -9.30 -9.05
N ARG A 109 18.85 -9.28 -9.75
CA ARG A 109 17.60 -9.84 -9.24
C ARG A 109 16.73 -10.45 -10.33
N LEU A 110 16.02 -11.51 -9.96
CA LEU A 110 14.93 -12.14 -10.72
C LEU A 110 13.60 -11.88 -9.98
N ASP A 111 12.49 -11.77 -10.73
CA ASP A 111 11.13 -11.53 -10.23
C ASP A 111 10.97 -10.29 -9.32
N GLY A 112 11.70 -9.22 -9.62
CA GLY A 112 11.56 -7.94 -8.92
C GLY A 112 10.24 -7.23 -9.24
N ALA A 113 9.72 -6.47 -8.29
CA ALA A 113 8.67 -5.50 -8.51
C ALA A 113 9.29 -4.14 -8.84
N ALA A 114 8.64 -3.35 -9.69
CA ALA A 114 9.09 -2.00 -10.00
C ALA A 114 7.95 -0.99 -9.88
N ILE A 115 8.28 0.22 -9.46
CA ILE A 115 7.36 1.36 -9.45
C ILE A 115 8.09 2.60 -9.97
N GLN A 116 7.39 3.43 -10.73
CA GLN A 116 7.90 4.74 -11.11
C GLN A 116 7.38 5.80 -10.13
N ILE A 117 8.27 6.63 -9.61
CA ILE A 117 7.91 7.81 -8.80
C ILE A 117 8.59 9.02 -9.44
N LYS A 118 7.79 9.95 -9.95
CA LYS A 118 8.25 11.08 -10.78
C LYS A 118 9.08 10.59 -11.99
N ASN A 119 10.33 11.04 -12.11
CA ASN A 119 11.28 10.71 -13.17
C ASN A 119 12.24 9.57 -12.78
N LEU A 120 11.93 8.82 -11.71
CA LEU A 120 12.79 7.76 -11.19
C LEU A 120 12.10 6.39 -11.23
N LEU A 121 12.86 5.37 -11.61
CA LEU A 121 12.45 3.97 -11.59
C LEU A 121 12.96 3.29 -10.31
N PHE A 122 12.04 2.77 -9.49
CA PHE A 122 12.31 1.97 -8.31
C PHE A 122 12.16 0.50 -8.65
N VAL A 123 13.10 -0.32 -8.20
CA VAL A 123 12.98 -1.78 -8.27
C VAL A 123 13.19 -2.33 -6.87
N PHE A 124 12.20 -3.05 -6.35
CA PHE A 124 12.16 -3.62 -5.01
C PHE A 124 11.72 -5.09 -5.06
N ALA A 125 11.97 -5.82 -3.99
CA ALA A 125 11.85 -7.29 -3.96
C ALA A 125 12.71 -7.98 -5.04
N GLY A 126 12.39 -9.24 -5.33
CA GLY A 126 13.18 -10.15 -6.16
C GLY A 126 14.30 -10.84 -5.40
N TYR A 127 14.92 -11.83 -6.04
CA TYR A 127 16.00 -12.63 -5.44
C TYR A 127 17.23 -12.65 -6.35
N GLY A 128 18.43 -12.54 -5.75
CA GLY A 128 19.70 -12.67 -6.46
C GLY A 128 20.12 -14.14 -6.61
N THR A 129 19.83 -14.95 -5.60
CA THR A 129 19.85 -16.42 -5.61
C THR A 129 18.67 -16.92 -4.78
N ILE A 130 18.26 -18.18 -4.94
CA ILE A 130 17.08 -18.75 -4.26
C ILE A 130 17.31 -19.04 -2.75
N ASP A 131 18.54 -18.88 -2.24
CA ASP A 131 18.96 -19.49 -0.97
C ASP A 131 19.15 -18.52 0.21
N TYR A 132 19.08 -17.19 0.02
CA TYR A 132 19.42 -16.26 1.11
C TYR A 132 18.65 -14.95 1.06
N VAL A 133 17.45 -14.92 1.66
CA VAL A 133 16.70 -13.69 1.94
C VAL A 133 15.89 -13.90 3.23
N ARG A 134 16.05 -13.05 4.25
CA ARG A 134 15.06 -12.93 5.34
C ARG A 134 13.77 -12.42 4.70
N THR A 135 12.88 -13.33 4.36
CA THR A 135 11.72 -13.03 3.53
C THR A 135 10.49 -13.05 4.40
N LEU A 136 9.86 -11.87 4.54
CA LEU A 136 8.49 -11.82 5.01
C LEU A 136 7.57 -11.99 3.80
N TYR A 137 6.67 -12.95 3.89
CA TYR A 137 5.60 -13.13 2.93
C TYR A 137 4.46 -12.14 3.24
N ALA A 138 4.09 -11.34 2.23
CA ALA A 138 3.05 -10.30 2.32
C ALA A 138 3.11 -9.42 3.59
N PRO A 139 4.27 -8.78 3.88
CA PRO A 139 4.39 -7.86 5.00
C PRO A 139 3.59 -6.58 4.75
N ALA A 140 3.21 -5.92 5.84
CA ALA A 140 2.76 -4.53 5.78
C ALA A 140 3.94 -3.63 5.40
N THR A 141 3.70 -2.70 4.48
CA THR A 141 4.70 -1.69 4.09
C THR A 141 4.08 -0.31 4.07
N GLN A 142 4.80 0.70 4.59
CA GLN A 142 4.33 2.07 4.59
C GLN A 142 5.47 3.08 4.68
N LEU A 143 5.32 4.25 4.04
CA LEU A 143 6.22 5.38 4.24
C LEU A 143 5.73 6.21 5.43
N TRP A 144 6.57 6.36 6.45
CA TRP A 144 6.26 7.16 7.65
C TRP A 144 7.52 7.86 8.14
N ARG A 145 7.42 9.14 8.50
CA ARG A 145 8.54 9.95 9.03
C ARG A 145 9.83 9.87 8.20
N GLY A 146 9.69 9.87 6.87
CA GLY A 146 10.82 9.78 5.94
C GLY A 146 11.51 8.40 5.91
N ARG A 147 10.85 7.35 6.39
CA ARG A 147 11.38 5.99 6.40
C ARG A 147 10.37 5.03 5.76
N LEU A 148 10.88 4.07 4.98
CA LEU A 148 10.11 2.93 4.51
C LEU A 148 10.04 1.90 5.63
N HIS A 149 8.87 1.68 6.19
CA HIS A 149 8.61 0.67 7.21
C HIS A 149 8.14 -0.64 6.55
N VAL A 150 8.65 -1.76 7.05
CA VAL A 150 8.26 -3.12 6.66
C VAL A 150 8.02 -3.91 7.95
N MET A 151 6.82 -4.46 8.12
CA MET A 151 6.46 -5.13 9.37
C MET A 151 5.48 -6.29 9.19
N GLY A 152 5.50 -7.22 10.12
CA GLY A 152 4.54 -8.34 10.15
C GLY A 152 4.86 -9.40 9.11
N GLY A 153 3.88 -9.76 8.27
CA GLY A 153 4.04 -10.82 7.28
C GLY A 153 4.12 -12.21 7.89
N SER A 154 4.23 -13.24 7.06
CA SER A 154 4.59 -14.59 7.51
C SER A 154 6.07 -14.87 7.25
N LYS A 155 6.64 -15.79 8.01
CA LYS A 155 7.92 -16.43 7.69
C LYS A 155 7.86 -17.17 6.35
N GLU A 156 8.99 -17.69 5.91
CA GLU A 156 9.19 -18.41 4.64
C GLU A 156 8.21 -19.58 4.47
N ASN A 157 7.78 -20.19 5.59
CA ASN A 157 6.79 -21.28 5.60
C ASN A 157 5.34 -20.84 5.31
N ARG A 158 5.11 -19.53 5.11
CA ARG A 158 3.79 -18.86 4.93
C ARG A 158 2.79 -19.22 6.02
N HIS A 159 3.26 -19.55 7.21
CA HIS A 159 2.40 -19.97 8.31
C HIS A 159 2.71 -19.22 9.59
N THR A 160 3.97 -19.26 10.02
CA THR A 160 4.40 -18.58 11.25
C THR A 160 4.29 -17.07 11.07
N PRO A 161 3.56 -16.36 11.94
CA PRO A 161 3.52 -14.91 11.95
C PRO A 161 4.91 -14.32 12.23
N GLY A 162 5.37 -13.38 11.39
CA GLY A 162 6.54 -12.55 11.65
C GLY A 162 6.13 -11.37 12.54
N LEU A 163 6.88 -11.13 13.62
CA LEU A 163 6.65 -9.98 14.51
C LEU A 163 7.58 -8.82 14.20
N GLU A 164 8.52 -9.02 13.27
CA GLU A 164 9.55 -8.05 12.98
C GLU A 164 8.96 -6.78 12.38
N HIS A 165 9.62 -5.69 12.70
CA HIS A 165 9.38 -4.37 12.15
C HIS A 165 10.74 -3.76 11.87
N TRP A 166 10.97 -3.40 10.62
CA TRP A 166 12.18 -2.73 10.17
C TRP A 166 11.84 -1.44 9.46
N SER A 167 12.78 -0.51 9.45
CA SER A 167 12.65 0.70 8.65
C SER A 167 13.96 1.12 7.99
N LEU A 168 13.85 1.77 6.85
CA LEU A 168 14.98 2.31 6.11
C LEU A 168 14.72 3.78 5.79
N ALA A 169 15.63 4.68 6.17
CA ALA A 169 15.50 6.09 5.78
C ALA A 169 15.48 6.24 4.26
N VAL A 170 14.51 6.99 3.74
CA VAL A 170 14.39 7.26 2.31
C VAL A 170 14.09 8.73 2.05
N LYS A 171 14.71 9.30 1.02
CA LYS A 171 14.41 10.65 0.55
C LYS A 171 14.64 10.73 -0.95
N ASP A 172 13.74 11.43 -1.64
CA ASP A 172 13.76 11.59 -3.10
C ASP A 172 13.97 10.25 -3.83
N GLY A 173 13.39 9.20 -3.23
CA GLY A 173 13.49 7.88 -3.79
C GLY A 173 14.91 7.30 -3.80
N LYS A 174 15.67 7.56 -2.74
CA LYS A 174 16.92 6.87 -2.45
C LYS A 174 16.91 6.45 -1.00
N ALA A 175 17.49 5.29 -0.71
CA ALA A 175 17.85 4.94 0.66
C ALA A 175 18.96 5.89 1.13
N LEU A 176 18.80 6.43 2.34
CA LEU A 176 19.81 7.27 2.99
C LEU A 176 20.74 6.46 3.89
N GLU A 177 20.42 5.18 4.09
CA GLU A 177 21.13 4.24 4.96
C GLU A 177 21.38 2.95 4.16
N THR A 178 22.44 2.22 4.53
CA THR A 178 22.79 0.94 3.89
C THR A 178 22.21 -0.26 4.63
N GLU A 179 21.77 -0.06 5.87
CA GLU A 179 21.24 -1.11 6.73
C GLU A 179 19.82 -0.75 7.21
N TRP A 180 19.00 -1.79 7.36
CA TRP A 180 17.68 -1.63 7.94
C TRP A 180 17.78 -1.46 9.45
N ARG A 181 17.06 -0.48 9.98
CA ARG A 181 16.90 -0.28 11.42
C ARG A 181 15.84 -1.24 11.95
N THR A 182 16.14 -1.94 13.04
CA THR A 182 15.12 -2.67 13.81
C THR A 182 14.26 -1.68 14.58
N GLU A 183 12.95 -1.80 14.41
CA GLU A 183 11.92 -1.02 15.10
C GLU A 183 11.22 -1.87 16.16
N ILE A 184 10.28 -1.25 16.87
CA ILE A 184 9.45 -1.94 17.85
C ILE A 184 8.56 -2.99 17.15
N PRO A 185 8.62 -4.27 17.57
CA PRO A 185 7.85 -5.35 16.97
C PRO A 185 6.35 -5.05 16.93
N ILE A 186 5.67 -5.57 15.91
CA ILE A 186 4.21 -5.46 15.82
C ILE A 186 3.54 -6.37 16.86
N PRO A 187 2.43 -5.95 17.53
CA PRO A 187 1.82 -6.74 18.61
C PRO A 187 1.33 -8.11 18.15
N ARG A 188 0.86 -8.19 16.90
CA ARG A 188 0.42 -9.42 16.25
C ARG A 188 0.94 -9.46 14.82
N GLY A 189 1.71 -10.49 14.50
CA GLY A 189 2.30 -10.71 13.18
C GLY A 189 1.33 -11.31 12.17
N GLY A 190 1.82 -11.64 10.97
CA GLY A 190 1.05 -12.33 9.93
C GLY A 190 0.77 -11.48 8.67
N PRO A 191 0.50 -12.13 7.53
CA PRO A 191 0.38 -11.49 6.22
C PRO A 191 -0.94 -10.76 6.00
N HIS A 192 -1.02 -10.08 4.85
CA HIS A 192 -2.26 -9.64 4.22
C HIS A 192 -3.08 -8.59 5.00
N ARG A 193 -2.40 -7.73 5.77
CA ARG A 193 -3.02 -6.66 6.57
C ARG A 193 -2.94 -5.30 5.87
N ALA A 194 -3.80 -4.36 6.27
CA ALA A 194 -3.65 -2.96 5.88
C ALA A 194 -2.63 -2.25 6.78
N CYS A 195 -1.87 -1.32 6.20
CA CYS A 195 -0.90 -0.48 6.91
C CYS A 195 -1.02 0.97 6.45
N ILE A 196 -1.46 1.85 7.35
CA ILE A 196 -1.98 3.17 6.99
C ILE A 196 -1.34 4.21 7.89
N VAL A 197 -0.90 5.33 7.32
CA VAL A 197 -0.44 6.49 8.11
C VAL A 197 -1.45 7.61 8.00
N VAL A 198 -1.94 8.09 9.14
CA VAL A 198 -2.84 9.25 9.26
C VAL A 198 -2.42 10.05 10.48
N ASP A 199 -2.36 11.38 10.36
CA ASP A 199 -2.02 12.30 11.45
C ASP A 199 -0.76 11.90 12.24
N ASP A 200 0.30 11.56 11.48
CA ASP A 200 1.60 11.10 11.99
C ASP A 200 1.53 9.87 12.93
N ARG A 201 0.52 9.01 12.74
CA ARG A 201 0.38 7.73 13.43
C ARG A 201 0.27 6.61 12.40
N LEU A 202 0.79 5.43 12.75
CA LEU A 202 0.73 4.26 11.89
C LEU A 202 -0.30 3.24 12.42
N TYR A 203 -1.21 2.83 11.57
CA TYR A 203 -2.27 1.87 11.88
C TYR A 203 -1.98 0.55 11.16
N ALA A 204 -2.05 -0.55 11.91
CA ALA A 204 -2.02 -1.91 11.38
C ALA A 204 -3.38 -2.57 11.64
N ILE A 205 -4.05 -2.99 10.56
CA ILE A 205 -5.46 -3.40 10.61
C ILE A 205 -5.62 -4.79 9.98
N GLY A 206 -6.22 -5.71 10.74
CA GLY A 206 -6.58 -7.04 10.29
C GLY A 206 -5.38 -7.90 9.91
N GLY A 207 -5.54 -8.65 8.81
CA GLY A 207 -4.57 -9.64 8.34
C GLY A 207 -4.93 -11.05 8.78
N GLN A 208 -3.99 -11.97 8.65
CA GLN A 208 -4.21 -13.37 9.00
C GLN A 208 -2.95 -14.05 9.52
N GLU A 209 -3.13 -15.22 10.13
CA GLU A 209 -2.09 -16.21 10.37
C GLU A 209 -2.32 -17.42 9.48
N GLY A 210 -1.25 -18.00 8.98
CA GLY A 210 -1.36 -18.97 7.90
C GLY A 210 -1.62 -18.32 6.55
N ASP A 211 -1.21 -19.02 5.51
CA ASP A 211 -1.71 -18.89 4.15
C ASP A 211 -1.47 -20.24 3.45
N PHE A 212 -2.02 -20.40 2.25
CA PHE A 212 -1.81 -21.58 1.46
C PHE A 212 -0.34 -21.69 1.07
N MET A 213 0.25 -22.84 1.35
CA MET A 213 1.64 -23.12 1.01
C MET A 213 1.75 -23.42 -0.47
N ALA A 214 2.63 -22.73 -1.19
CA ALA A 214 2.92 -23.07 -2.58
C ALA A 214 3.37 -24.54 -2.68
N LYS A 215 2.85 -25.28 -3.66
CA LYS A 215 3.33 -26.64 -3.95
C LYS A 215 4.62 -26.53 -4.76
N PRO A 216 5.77 -27.00 -4.23
CA PRO A 216 7.03 -26.93 -4.95
C PRO A 216 6.91 -27.56 -6.34
N GLY A 217 7.42 -26.87 -7.37
CA GLY A 217 7.42 -27.35 -8.75
C GLY A 217 6.04 -27.41 -9.43
N SER A 218 4.98 -26.84 -8.86
CA SER A 218 3.67 -26.83 -9.53
C SER A 218 3.71 -25.97 -10.80
N PRO A 219 3.45 -26.54 -12.00
CA PRO A 219 3.54 -25.80 -13.27
C PRO A 219 2.44 -24.74 -13.45
N ILE A 220 1.44 -24.75 -12.56
CA ILE A 220 0.32 -23.80 -12.56
C ILE A 220 0.13 -23.16 -11.18
N PHE A 221 1.21 -23.04 -10.39
CA PHE A 221 1.23 -22.31 -9.13
C PHE A 221 0.16 -22.75 -8.11
N LYS A 222 -0.11 -24.07 -8.02
CA LYS A 222 -1.06 -24.59 -7.02
C LYS A 222 -0.52 -24.38 -5.62
N CYS A 223 -1.43 -24.11 -4.69
CA CYS A 223 -1.12 -24.10 -3.26
C CYS A 223 -1.85 -25.24 -2.53
N SER A 224 -1.27 -25.73 -1.46
CA SER A 224 -1.86 -26.64 -0.48
C SER A 224 -2.60 -25.82 0.58
N ARG A 225 -3.87 -26.16 0.79
CA ARG A 225 -4.66 -25.51 1.84
C ARG A 225 -4.05 -25.78 3.20
N ARG A 226 -4.05 -24.77 4.05
CA ARG A 226 -3.72 -24.86 5.47
C ARG A 226 -4.81 -24.18 6.30
N HIS A 227 -4.76 -24.43 7.60
CA HIS A 227 -5.57 -23.64 8.53
C HIS A 227 -5.09 -22.19 8.49
N GLU A 228 -6.05 -21.28 8.47
CA GLU A 228 -5.83 -19.84 8.47
C GLU A 228 -6.73 -19.25 9.55
N ILE A 229 -6.23 -18.26 10.26
CA ILE A 229 -6.99 -17.48 11.24
C ILE A 229 -7.00 -16.04 10.74
N VAL A 230 -8.18 -15.48 10.51
CA VAL A 230 -8.32 -14.09 10.07
C VAL A 230 -8.50 -13.21 11.30
N TYR A 231 -7.88 -12.04 11.30
CA TYR A 231 -7.86 -11.13 12.44
C TYR A 231 -8.80 -9.93 12.24
N SER A 232 -9.41 -9.48 13.32
CA SER A 232 -10.14 -8.21 13.40
C SER A 232 -9.36 -7.12 14.13
N ASP A 233 -8.15 -7.44 14.62
CA ASP A 233 -7.37 -6.56 15.48
C ASP A 233 -6.99 -5.26 14.76
N VAL A 234 -6.96 -4.17 15.52
CA VAL A 234 -6.56 -2.84 15.07
C VAL A 234 -5.53 -2.32 16.06
N TYR A 235 -4.33 -2.03 15.57
CA TYR A 235 -3.27 -1.44 16.38
C TYR A 235 -2.85 -0.09 15.80
N MET A 236 -2.55 0.85 16.67
CA MET A 236 -1.99 2.15 16.32
C MET A 236 -0.64 2.33 17.02
N LEU A 237 0.39 2.65 16.25
CA LEU A 237 1.70 3.04 16.73
C LEU A 237 1.74 4.57 16.80
N ASP A 238 1.88 5.09 18.01
CA ASP A 238 1.88 6.53 18.27
C ASP A 238 3.26 7.17 18.06
N ASP A 239 3.33 8.46 18.34
CA ASP A 239 4.52 9.28 18.22
C ASP A 239 5.63 8.92 19.20
N ASP A 240 5.26 8.39 20.37
CA ASP A 240 6.15 7.77 21.37
C ASP A 240 6.63 6.37 20.98
N MET A 241 6.28 5.91 19.78
CA MET A 241 6.57 4.57 19.27
C MET A 241 5.97 3.45 20.14
N LYS A 242 4.79 3.68 20.72
CA LYS A 242 4.06 2.66 21.49
C LYS A 242 2.85 2.16 20.73
N TRP A 243 2.73 0.85 20.64
CA TRP A 243 1.54 0.22 20.11
C TRP A 243 0.39 0.31 21.11
N LYS A 244 -0.78 0.73 20.62
CA LYS A 244 -2.05 0.76 21.33
C LYS A 244 -3.07 -0.05 20.55
N GLU A 245 -3.79 -0.91 21.26
CA GLU A 245 -4.95 -1.61 20.70
C GLU A 245 -6.12 -0.64 20.60
N LEU A 246 -6.84 -0.70 19.48
CA LEU A 246 -8.02 0.09 19.18
C LEU A 246 -9.24 -0.83 18.98
N PRO A 247 -10.47 -0.29 18.96
CA PRO A 247 -11.66 -1.10 18.72
C PRO A 247 -11.52 -1.97 17.45
N PRO A 248 -11.83 -3.27 17.52
CA PRO A 248 -11.62 -4.20 16.43
C PRO A 248 -12.61 -3.95 15.29
N MET A 249 -12.26 -4.41 14.09
CA MET A 249 -13.16 -4.39 12.93
C MET A 249 -14.47 -5.14 13.24
N PRO A 250 -15.62 -4.74 12.62
CA PRO A 250 -16.90 -5.43 12.81
C PRO A 250 -16.88 -6.91 12.41
N LYS A 251 -15.94 -7.29 11.54
CA LYS A 251 -15.63 -8.68 11.20
C LYS A 251 -14.11 -8.83 10.98
N PRO A 252 -13.54 -10.03 11.18
CA PRO A 252 -12.17 -10.31 10.77
C PRO A 252 -11.99 -10.14 9.26
N ASP A 253 -10.89 -9.51 8.86
CA ASP A 253 -10.61 -9.22 7.45
C ASP A 253 -9.11 -9.27 7.11
N SER A 254 -8.79 -9.87 5.97
CA SER A 254 -7.44 -9.93 5.40
C SER A 254 -7.47 -9.73 3.88
N HIS A 255 -6.30 -9.72 3.25
CA HIS A 255 -6.11 -9.40 1.83
C HIS A 255 -6.57 -7.97 1.50
N ILE A 256 -6.27 -7.06 2.43
CA ILE A 256 -6.66 -5.65 2.43
C ILE A 256 -5.47 -4.69 2.34
N GLU A 257 -4.31 -5.14 1.86
CA GLU A 257 -3.05 -4.38 1.84
C GLU A 257 -3.19 -3.02 1.11
N PHE A 258 -3.96 -3.02 0.04
CA PHE A 258 -4.23 -1.85 -0.81
C PHE A 258 -5.74 -1.55 -0.93
N ALA A 259 -6.55 -2.21 -0.10
CA ALA A 259 -8.01 -2.17 -0.16
C ALA A 259 -8.62 -1.03 0.66
N TRP A 260 -7.92 0.10 0.77
CA TRP A 260 -8.30 1.19 1.67
C TRP A 260 -8.02 2.58 1.11
N VAL A 261 -8.75 3.57 1.63
CA VAL A 261 -8.52 5.01 1.39
C VAL A 261 -8.83 5.81 2.66
N ILE A 262 -8.27 7.01 2.76
CA ILE A 262 -8.57 7.97 3.83
C ILE A 262 -9.55 9.02 3.27
N VAL A 263 -10.69 9.21 3.93
CA VAL A 263 -11.73 10.16 3.54
C VAL A 263 -12.31 10.80 4.80
N ASN A 264 -12.36 12.14 4.90
CA ASN A 264 -12.95 12.89 6.02
C ASN A 264 -12.55 12.35 7.41
N ASN A 265 -11.24 12.27 7.67
CA ASN A 265 -10.66 11.69 8.89
C ASN A 265 -11.19 10.28 9.23
N SER A 266 -11.43 9.46 8.21
CA SER A 266 -11.86 8.08 8.37
C SER A 266 -11.05 7.17 7.45
N ILE A 267 -10.75 5.96 7.93
CA ILE A 267 -10.21 4.89 7.11
C ILE A 267 -11.39 4.11 6.52
N VAL A 268 -11.42 3.97 5.21
CA VAL A 268 -12.46 3.20 4.50
C VAL A 268 -11.82 1.96 3.90
N ILE A 269 -12.32 0.77 4.23
CA ILE A 269 -11.84 -0.53 3.73
C ILE A 269 -12.90 -1.12 2.79
N VAL A 270 -12.46 -1.64 1.63
CA VAL A 270 -13.32 -2.06 0.52
C VAL A 270 -12.98 -3.47 0.05
N GLY A 271 -13.71 -4.46 0.57
CA GLY A 271 -13.48 -5.86 0.26
C GLY A 271 -12.42 -6.47 1.16
N GLY A 272 -11.96 -7.68 0.80
CA GLY A 272 -11.10 -8.52 1.63
C GLY A 272 -11.62 -9.95 1.72
N THR A 273 -11.07 -10.73 2.64
CA THR A 273 -11.49 -12.10 2.93
C THR A 273 -11.61 -12.30 4.43
N THR A 274 -12.65 -13.03 4.81
CA THR A 274 -13.02 -13.25 6.20
C THR A 274 -13.01 -14.74 6.53
N ASP A 275 -13.51 -15.08 7.72
CA ASP A 275 -13.62 -16.44 8.19
C ASP A 275 -14.34 -17.36 7.20
N LYS A 276 -13.86 -18.60 7.15
CA LYS A 276 -14.44 -19.63 6.29
C LYS A 276 -15.86 -19.93 6.73
N HIS A 277 -16.71 -20.28 5.77
CA HIS A 277 -18.07 -20.73 6.04
C HIS A 277 -18.07 -21.85 7.10
N PRO A 278 -18.85 -21.75 8.19
CA PRO A 278 -18.72 -22.65 9.34
C PRO A 278 -18.98 -24.12 8.98
N VAL A 279 -19.90 -24.37 8.04
CA VAL A 279 -20.22 -25.72 7.54
C VAL A 279 -19.34 -26.13 6.34
N THR A 280 -19.42 -25.43 5.20
CA THR A 280 -18.74 -25.85 3.96
C THR A 280 -17.22 -25.65 3.97
N LYS A 281 -16.69 -24.90 4.95
CA LYS A 281 -15.28 -24.50 5.07
C LYS A 281 -14.73 -23.76 3.84
N LYS A 282 -15.62 -23.26 2.95
CA LYS A 282 -15.25 -22.42 1.82
C LYS A 282 -14.79 -21.05 2.32
N MET A 283 -13.80 -20.47 1.66
CA MET A 283 -13.40 -19.08 1.84
C MET A 283 -14.61 -18.17 1.58
N ILE A 284 -14.77 -17.12 2.38
CA ILE A 284 -15.78 -16.09 2.19
C ILE A 284 -15.07 -14.76 1.97
N LEU A 285 -15.47 -14.05 0.93
CA LEU A 285 -14.96 -12.72 0.62
C LEU A 285 -15.82 -11.66 1.30
N VAL A 286 -15.29 -10.46 1.50
CA VAL A 286 -16.01 -9.34 2.09
C VAL A 286 -16.67 -8.51 0.99
N GLY A 287 -17.93 -8.14 1.22
CA GLY A 287 -18.68 -7.23 0.35
C GLY A 287 -19.09 -5.95 1.07
N GLU A 288 -19.04 -5.92 2.39
CA GLU A 288 -19.27 -4.72 3.18
C GLU A 288 -18.14 -3.70 2.95
N ILE A 289 -18.49 -2.43 3.00
CA ILE A 289 -17.53 -1.32 3.06
C ILE A 289 -17.48 -0.85 4.50
N PHE A 290 -16.31 -0.95 5.13
CA PHE A 290 -16.12 -0.54 6.53
C PHE A 290 -15.55 0.87 6.59
N GLN A 291 -16.07 1.67 7.52
CA GLN A 291 -15.50 2.96 7.91
C GLN A 291 -15.01 2.86 9.36
N PHE A 292 -13.76 3.22 9.60
CA PHE A 292 -13.25 3.55 10.93
C PHE A 292 -13.13 5.06 11.06
N ASN A 293 -13.96 5.67 11.90
CA ASN A 293 -13.91 7.10 12.17
C ASN A 293 -12.79 7.40 13.16
N LEU A 294 -11.77 8.17 12.77
CA LEU A 294 -10.59 8.42 13.61
C LEU A 294 -10.85 9.42 14.75
N ASN A 295 -11.91 10.23 14.66
CA ASN A 295 -12.32 11.12 15.75
C ASN A 295 -12.98 10.34 16.90
N LYS A 296 -13.85 9.38 16.56
CA LYS A 296 -14.63 8.60 17.52
C LYS A 296 -13.99 7.26 17.90
N LEU A 297 -13.06 6.77 17.07
CA LEU A 297 -12.51 5.42 17.12
C LEU A 297 -13.60 4.35 17.01
N GLU A 298 -14.59 4.58 16.15
CA GLU A 298 -15.74 3.71 15.97
C GLU A 298 -15.79 3.15 14.55
N TRP A 299 -16.20 1.90 14.45
CA TRP A 299 -16.46 1.23 13.18
C TRP A 299 -17.93 1.32 12.77
N SER A 300 -18.17 1.46 11.48
CA SER A 300 -19.51 1.34 10.89
C SER A 300 -19.46 0.69 9.52
N VAL A 301 -20.57 0.08 9.10
CA VAL A 301 -20.77 -0.41 7.74
C VAL A 301 -21.48 0.68 6.94
N ILE A 302 -20.80 1.22 5.94
CA ILE A 302 -21.28 2.40 5.19
C ILE A 302 -21.83 2.07 3.80
N GLY A 303 -21.76 0.81 3.39
CA GLY A 303 -22.25 0.36 2.10
C GLY A 303 -21.88 -1.07 1.79
N LYS A 304 -22.24 -1.51 0.59
CA LYS A 304 -21.86 -2.82 0.05
C LYS A 304 -21.37 -2.68 -1.38
N LEU A 305 -20.37 -3.48 -1.71
CA LEU A 305 -19.87 -3.68 -3.05
C LEU A 305 -20.90 -4.43 -3.91
N PRO A 306 -20.86 -4.27 -5.25
CA PRO A 306 -21.74 -5.00 -6.17
C PRO A 306 -21.54 -6.52 -6.11
N PHE A 307 -20.41 -6.98 -5.59
CA PHE A 307 -20.07 -8.37 -5.33
C PHE A 307 -18.97 -8.42 -4.27
N ARG A 308 -18.76 -9.60 -3.67
CA ARG A 308 -17.69 -9.80 -2.68
C ARG A 308 -16.36 -10.02 -3.41
N VAL A 309 -15.29 -9.37 -2.96
CA VAL A 309 -13.98 -9.35 -3.64
C VAL A 309 -12.85 -9.14 -2.64
N LYS A 310 -11.68 -9.75 -2.87
CA LYS A 310 -10.46 -9.53 -2.08
C LYS A 310 -9.31 -8.97 -2.92
N THR A 311 -8.31 -8.37 -2.26
CA THR A 311 -7.13 -7.77 -2.92
C THR A 311 -7.53 -6.72 -3.95
N THR A 312 -8.48 -5.86 -3.59
CA THR A 312 -8.89 -4.71 -4.40
C THR A 312 -7.82 -3.63 -4.34
N LEU A 313 -7.82 -2.78 -5.36
CA LEU A 313 -7.10 -1.50 -5.36
C LEU A 313 -8.14 -0.39 -5.26
N VAL A 314 -8.01 0.47 -4.26
CA VAL A 314 -9.03 1.47 -3.93
C VAL A 314 -8.49 2.88 -4.14
N GLY A 315 -9.32 3.76 -4.67
CA GLY A 315 -9.00 5.16 -4.88
C GLY A 315 -10.18 6.05 -4.47
N PHE A 316 -9.89 7.28 -4.06
CA PHE A 316 -10.92 8.28 -3.80
C PHE A 316 -10.55 9.58 -4.50
N TRP A 317 -11.48 10.12 -5.29
CA TRP A 317 -11.26 11.35 -6.03
C TRP A 317 -12.58 12.09 -6.22
N ASP A 318 -12.62 13.37 -5.85
CA ASP A 318 -13.75 14.27 -6.09
C ASP A 318 -15.11 13.71 -5.62
N GLY A 319 -15.14 13.16 -4.39
CA GLY A 319 -16.37 12.58 -3.82
C GLY A 319 -16.74 11.20 -4.35
N TRP A 320 -15.92 10.61 -5.22
CA TRP A 320 -16.12 9.26 -5.75
C TRP A 320 -15.14 8.28 -5.13
N LEU A 321 -15.68 7.17 -4.60
CA LEU A 321 -14.92 6.00 -4.21
C LEU A 321 -14.82 5.06 -5.42
N TYR A 322 -13.61 4.64 -5.73
CA TYR A 322 -13.27 3.71 -6.82
C TYR A 322 -12.71 2.42 -6.22
N PHE A 323 -13.02 1.29 -6.85
CA PHE A 323 -12.22 0.08 -6.67
C PHE A 323 -12.02 -0.63 -8.01
N THR A 324 -10.90 -1.33 -8.15
CA THR A 324 -10.60 -2.17 -9.32
C THR A 324 -9.81 -3.40 -8.89
N SER A 325 -9.59 -4.32 -9.82
CA SER A 325 -8.81 -5.54 -9.62
C SER A 325 -9.38 -6.45 -8.53
N GLY A 326 -8.62 -7.48 -8.17
CA GLY A 326 -8.98 -8.40 -7.10
C GLY A 326 -9.71 -9.64 -7.57
N GLN A 327 -9.86 -10.61 -6.66
CA GLN A 327 -10.53 -11.87 -6.93
C GLN A 327 -11.95 -11.81 -6.37
N ARG A 328 -12.96 -11.81 -7.25
CA ARG A 328 -14.37 -11.86 -6.85
C ARG A 328 -14.84 -13.28 -6.54
N ASP A 329 -15.98 -13.42 -5.88
CA ASP A 329 -16.67 -14.68 -5.71
C ASP A 329 -17.49 -15.09 -6.95
N LYS A 330 -18.07 -16.29 -6.90
CA LYS A 330 -19.00 -16.78 -7.94
C LYS A 330 -20.39 -16.16 -7.83
N GLY A 331 -20.80 -15.75 -6.64
CA GLY A 331 -22.04 -15.03 -6.39
C GLY A 331 -22.52 -15.20 -4.94
N PRO A 332 -23.69 -14.64 -4.58
CA PRO A 332 -24.21 -14.66 -3.22
C PRO A 332 -24.28 -16.06 -2.59
N ASP A 333 -24.72 -17.06 -3.36
CA ASP A 333 -24.94 -18.43 -2.87
C ASP A 333 -23.69 -19.34 -2.95
N ASP A 334 -22.66 -18.93 -3.69
CA ASP A 334 -21.38 -19.65 -3.76
C ASP A 334 -20.22 -18.70 -3.46
N PRO A 335 -19.74 -18.66 -2.21
CA PRO A 335 -18.66 -17.78 -1.80
C PRO A 335 -17.30 -18.21 -2.36
N ALA A 336 -17.24 -19.31 -3.12
CA ALA A 336 -16.01 -19.77 -3.72
C ALA A 336 -15.41 -18.70 -4.66
N PRO A 337 -14.08 -18.52 -4.66
CA PRO A 337 -13.44 -17.56 -5.54
C PRO A 337 -13.66 -17.88 -7.04
N ARG A 338 -13.77 -16.81 -7.84
CA ARG A 338 -13.87 -16.81 -9.31
C ARG A 338 -12.58 -16.21 -9.91
N LYS A 339 -12.61 -15.91 -11.20
CA LYS A 339 -11.54 -15.18 -11.91
C LYS A 339 -11.29 -13.82 -11.26
N VAL A 340 -10.02 -13.40 -11.32
CA VAL A 340 -9.61 -12.02 -11.07
C VAL A 340 -10.30 -11.12 -12.08
N ILE A 341 -10.78 -9.96 -11.61
CA ILE A 341 -11.45 -8.95 -12.43
C ILE A 341 -10.46 -7.85 -12.80
N GLY A 342 -10.73 -7.15 -13.90
CA GLY A 342 -9.97 -5.95 -14.33
C GLY A 342 -10.84 -4.70 -14.43
N GLU A 343 -12.14 -4.86 -14.22
CA GLU A 343 -13.14 -3.81 -14.30
C GLU A 343 -13.01 -2.83 -13.12
N MET A 344 -13.13 -1.55 -13.42
CA MET A 344 -13.20 -0.49 -12.42
C MET A 344 -14.65 -0.15 -12.09
N TRP A 345 -14.94 -0.01 -10.82
CA TRP A 345 -16.24 0.35 -10.28
C TRP A 345 -16.11 1.63 -9.47
N ARG A 346 -17.16 2.45 -9.44
CA ARG A 346 -17.20 3.65 -8.60
C ARG A 346 -18.59 3.95 -8.06
N THR A 347 -18.64 4.61 -6.92
CA THR A 347 -19.86 5.15 -6.32
C THR A 347 -19.58 6.50 -5.68
N LYS A 348 -20.62 7.34 -5.52
CA LYS A 348 -20.49 8.57 -4.73
C LYS A 348 -20.39 8.18 -3.26
N LEU A 349 -19.36 8.67 -2.58
CA LEU A 349 -19.17 8.45 -1.16
C LEU A 349 -19.26 9.80 -0.45
N LYS A 350 -20.25 9.93 0.43
CA LYS A 350 -20.41 11.07 1.34
C LYS A 350 -20.40 10.52 2.77
N LEU A 351 -19.33 10.83 3.50
CA LEU A 351 -19.25 10.56 4.92
C LEU A 351 -19.67 11.83 5.65
N ASN A 352 -20.61 11.70 6.58
CA ASN A 352 -20.98 12.80 7.47
C ASN A 352 -19.77 13.08 8.38
N SER A 353 -19.36 14.35 8.41
CA SER A 353 -18.24 14.84 9.22
C SER A 353 -18.49 14.66 10.71
#